data_AF-A0A813E3B6-F1
#
_entry.id   AF-A0A813E3B6-F1
#
_cell.length_a   1.000
_cell.length_b   1.000
_cell.length_c   1.000
_cell.angle_alpha   90.00
_cell.angle_beta   90.00
_cell.angle_gamma   90.00
#
_symmetry.space_group_name_H-M   'P 1'
#
loop_
_entity.id
_entity.type
_entity.pdbx_description
1 polymer ?
#
loop_
_entity_poly.entity_id
_entity_poly.type
_entity_poly.pdbx_seq_one_letter_code
_entity_poly.pdbx_strand_id
1 'polypeptide(L)'
;ATLGSERLRRVLKLLLRRMFQIFAPDVFLRQLAALASMIALRQLLWYARRCLRSVFRSRLFLAVSLSDKARRKNELRDRRRRCTDYVSFQRVGEKLDKEEGLDQWKCDDDSPYFDGQRLRDRTQKYRDLMAAGDVEGCMYALRGELLRKHFGICNPALFDVCATGTKVVVEQYIATVCEAMTWVAFTYNDGPHALDEPAKKAAIAEKLAFFSETKHGFGRSALLLSGGASVGMYHFGVVKALQLNGLMPRIISGTSAGSIVCGVLGVRTDQELMEIWNDDEFQWEKIFRLDFYGGKDFWRFLSRGGEALYSSDHLGEVLKSNIGDYTFLDAFDRTGRIINITVSGLPGNTRYPMLLNYLTSPHVLVWSAVLCSASVPGIFESRELMAKDRFGKWCPTWPEASSGGTVPCRTTCPCLGCRSSST
;
A
#
# COMPACT_ATOMS: atom_id res chain seq x y z
N ALA A 1 43.49 24.66 -74.17
CA ALA A 1 42.37 24.30 -73.26
C ALA A 1 41.28 23.44 -73.93
N THR A 2 41.61 22.58 -74.90
CA THR A 2 40.61 21.82 -75.69
C THR A 2 40.72 20.29 -75.59
N LEU A 3 41.75 19.73 -74.93
CA LEU A 3 41.94 18.27 -74.81
C LEU A 3 41.33 17.63 -73.54
N GLY A 4 40.93 18.42 -72.54
CA GLY A 4 40.32 17.91 -71.30
C GLY A 4 38.82 17.62 -71.40
N SER A 5 38.08 18.31 -72.28
CA SER A 5 36.61 18.24 -72.32
C SER A 5 36.07 17.02 -73.07
N GLU A 6 36.79 16.51 -74.07
CA GLU A 6 36.34 15.34 -74.84
C GLU A 6 36.48 14.01 -74.10
N ARG A 7 37.58 13.82 -73.35
CA ARG A 7 37.77 12.63 -72.50
C ARG A 7 36.71 12.58 -71.40
N LEU A 8 36.40 13.73 -70.78
CA LEU A 8 35.36 13.83 -69.76
C LEU A 8 33.97 13.47 -70.32
N ARG A 9 33.63 13.96 -71.52
CA ARG A 9 32.34 13.64 -72.18
C ARG A 9 32.21 12.16 -72.57
N ARG A 10 33.29 11.50 -72.99
CA ARG A 10 33.26 10.05 -73.30
C ARG A 10 33.09 9.19 -72.05
N VAL A 11 33.78 9.53 -70.96
CA VAL A 11 33.65 8.84 -69.68
C VAL A 11 32.23 9.02 -69.11
N LEU A 12 31.68 10.23 -69.18
CA LEU A 12 30.32 10.52 -68.72
C LEU A 12 29.26 9.74 -69.51
N LYS A 13 29.40 9.65 -70.84
CA LYS A 13 28.48 8.88 -71.69
C LYS A 13 28.56 7.38 -71.40
N LEU A 14 29.75 6.83 -71.14
CA LEU A 14 29.92 5.41 -70.79
C LEU A 14 29.34 5.08 -69.41
N LEU A 15 29.50 5.98 -68.44
CA LEU A 15 28.90 5.87 -67.11
C LEU A 15 27.36 5.93 -67.16
N LEU A 16 26.79 6.86 -67.93
CA LEU A 16 25.34 6.98 -68.13
C LEU A 16 24.75 5.74 -68.81
N ARG A 17 25.44 5.18 -69.82
CA ARG A 17 24.98 3.95 -70.51
C ARG A 17 25.04 2.72 -69.59
N ARG A 18 26.07 2.61 -68.74
CA ARG A 18 26.14 1.55 -67.72
C ARG A 18 25.11 1.73 -66.62
N MET A 19 24.82 2.97 -66.19
CA MET A 19 23.74 3.24 -65.24
C MET A 19 22.36 2.82 -65.77
N PHE A 20 22.07 3.09 -67.05
CA PHE A 20 20.81 2.67 -67.67
C PHE A 20 20.69 1.14 -67.87
N GLN A 21 21.81 0.43 -68.03
CA GLN A 21 21.80 -1.04 -68.09
C GLN A 21 21.68 -1.70 -66.71
N ILE A 22 22.22 -1.07 -65.66
CA ILE A 22 22.14 -1.56 -64.27
C ILE A 22 20.76 -1.26 -63.67
N PHE A 23 20.14 -0.14 -64.05
CA PHE A 23 18.77 0.23 -63.66
C PHE A 23 17.82 0.13 -64.85
N ALA A 24 17.43 -1.10 -65.22
CA ALA A 24 16.32 -1.33 -66.14
C ALA A 24 15.02 -0.81 -65.48
N PRO A 25 14.51 0.39 -65.84
CA PRO A 25 13.49 1.08 -65.06
C PRO A 25 12.18 0.30 -65.02
N ASP A 26 11.85 -0.38 -66.12
CA ASP A 26 10.60 -1.14 -66.26
C ASP A 26 10.54 -2.37 -65.35
N VAL A 27 11.67 -3.04 -65.12
CA VAL A 27 11.73 -4.22 -64.23
C VAL A 27 11.66 -3.78 -62.78
N PHE A 28 12.37 -2.71 -62.42
CA PHE A 28 12.35 -2.13 -61.08
C PHE A 28 10.96 -1.56 -60.73
N LEU A 29 10.31 -0.86 -61.66
CA LEU A 29 8.95 -0.34 -61.48
C LEU A 29 7.91 -1.46 -61.36
N ARG A 30 8.01 -2.54 -62.15
CA ARG A 30 7.12 -3.71 -62.02
C ARG A 30 7.31 -4.44 -60.69
N GLN A 31 8.55 -4.57 -60.22
CA GLN A 31 8.83 -5.17 -58.91
C GLN A 31 8.32 -4.29 -57.76
N LEU A 32 8.50 -2.97 -57.83
CA LEU A 32 7.92 -2.02 -56.86
C LEU A 32 6.39 -2.08 -56.84
N ALA A 33 5.74 -2.15 -58.00
CA ALA A 33 4.29 -2.27 -58.10
C ALA A 33 3.78 -3.60 -57.52
N ALA A 34 4.47 -4.71 -57.78
CA ALA A 34 4.18 -6.02 -57.19
C ALA A 34 4.35 -6.02 -55.65
N LEU A 35 5.37 -5.32 -55.14
CA LEU A 35 5.64 -5.23 -53.72
C LEU A 35 4.63 -4.32 -53.01
N ALA A 36 4.27 -3.20 -53.63
CA ALA A 36 3.22 -2.29 -53.14
C ALA A 36 1.85 -2.98 -53.11
N SER A 37 1.51 -3.76 -54.15
CA SER A 37 0.26 -4.52 -54.18
C SER A 37 0.22 -5.65 -53.16
N MET A 38 1.34 -6.35 -52.90
CA MET A 38 1.42 -7.34 -51.82
C MET A 38 1.29 -6.71 -50.43
N ILE A 39 1.87 -5.53 -50.21
CA ILE A 39 1.72 -4.78 -48.95
C ILE A 39 0.25 -4.35 -48.77
N ALA A 40 -0.37 -3.81 -49.81
CA ALA A 40 -1.78 -3.42 -49.79
C ALA A 40 -2.70 -4.62 -49.51
N LEU A 41 -2.48 -5.76 -50.18
CA LEU A 41 -3.25 -6.99 -49.95
C LEU A 41 -3.08 -7.52 -48.53
N ARG A 42 -1.86 -7.47 -47.98
CA ARG A 42 -1.59 -7.86 -46.58
C ARG A 42 -2.31 -6.94 -45.59
N GLN A 43 -2.33 -5.64 -45.82
CA GLN A 43 -3.09 -4.71 -44.97
C GLN A 43 -4.60 -4.97 -45.07
N LEU A 44 -5.11 -5.22 -46.27
CA LEU A 44 -6.52 -5.51 -46.52
C LEU A 44 -6.95 -6.83 -45.85
N LEU A 45 -6.12 -7.87 -45.93
CA LEU A 45 -6.32 -9.13 -45.21
C LEU A 45 -6.23 -8.97 -43.69
N TRP A 46 -5.34 -8.11 -43.18
CA TRP A 46 -5.25 -7.80 -41.76
C TRP A 46 -6.50 -7.07 -41.27
N TYR A 47 -6.98 -6.06 -42.00
CA TYR A 47 -8.23 -5.36 -41.72
C TYR A 47 -9.43 -6.30 -41.80
N ALA A 48 -9.51 -7.13 -42.84
CA ALA A 48 -10.57 -8.13 -42.99
C ALA A 48 -10.58 -9.12 -41.82
N ARG A 49 -9.41 -9.64 -41.40
CA ARG A 49 -9.30 -10.52 -40.22
C ARG A 49 -9.66 -9.79 -38.92
N ARG A 50 -9.30 -8.51 -38.78
CA ARG A 50 -9.65 -7.67 -37.62
C ARG A 50 -11.16 -7.42 -37.56
N CYS A 51 -11.80 -7.12 -38.70
CA CYS A 51 -13.24 -6.97 -38.82
C CYS A 51 -13.97 -8.29 -38.57
N LEU A 52 -13.51 -9.42 -39.15
CA LEU A 52 -14.08 -10.73 -38.86
C LEU A 52 -13.99 -11.08 -37.38
N ARG A 53 -12.81 -10.89 -36.75
CA ARG A 53 -12.63 -11.10 -35.31
C ARG A 53 -13.49 -10.16 -34.47
N SER A 54 -13.68 -8.92 -34.90
CA SER A 54 -14.56 -7.94 -34.25
C SER A 54 -16.01 -8.39 -34.31
N VAL A 55 -16.51 -8.77 -35.50
CA VAL A 55 -17.89 -9.26 -35.69
C VAL A 55 -18.13 -10.59 -34.97
N PHE A 56 -17.17 -11.52 -34.99
CA PHE A 56 -17.26 -12.78 -34.24
C PHE A 56 -17.23 -12.55 -32.73
N ARG A 57 -16.36 -11.64 -32.24
CA ARG A 57 -16.37 -11.22 -30.83
C ARG A 57 -17.68 -10.55 -30.46
N SER A 58 -18.21 -9.66 -31.28
CA SER A 58 -19.47 -8.95 -31.01
C SER A 58 -20.67 -9.90 -31.02
N ARG A 59 -20.71 -10.88 -31.93
CA ARG A 59 -21.78 -11.89 -31.98
C ARG A 59 -21.67 -12.92 -30.86
N LEU A 60 -20.47 -13.38 -30.52
CA LEU A 60 -20.23 -14.24 -29.37
C LEU A 60 -20.50 -13.51 -28.04
N PHE A 61 -20.13 -12.23 -27.95
CA PHE A 61 -20.44 -11.36 -26.81
C PHE A 61 -21.95 -11.10 -26.70
N LEU A 62 -22.65 -10.86 -27.81
CA LEU A 62 -24.12 -10.78 -27.80
C LEU A 62 -24.74 -12.10 -27.33
N ALA A 63 -24.33 -13.24 -27.88
CA ALA A 63 -24.86 -14.55 -27.52
C ALA A 63 -24.57 -14.93 -26.06
N VAL A 64 -23.39 -14.58 -25.53
CA VAL A 64 -23.03 -14.76 -24.12
C VAL A 64 -23.74 -13.75 -23.20
N SER A 65 -24.00 -12.52 -23.68
CA SER A 65 -24.78 -11.51 -22.94
C SER A 65 -26.29 -11.78 -22.91
N LEU A 66 -26.79 -12.67 -23.77
CA LEU A 66 -28.22 -12.97 -23.92
C LEU A 66 -28.72 -14.08 -22.99
N SER A 67 -27.86 -14.75 -22.22
CA SER A 67 -28.33 -15.61 -21.14
C SER A 67 -28.82 -14.75 -19.97
N ASP A 68 -30.05 -14.95 -19.51
CA ASP A 68 -30.58 -14.26 -18.33
C ASP A 68 -29.64 -14.33 -17.12
N LYS A 69 -28.89 -15.43 -16.98
CA LYS A 69 -27.84 -15.59 -15.96
C LYS A 69 -26.70 -14.59 -16.14
N ALA A 70 -26.21 -14.36 -17.36
CA ALA A 70 -25.13 -13.41 -17.61
C ALA A 70 -25.58 -11.97 -17.34
N ARG A 71 -26.82 -11.62 -17.71
CA ARG A 71 -27.41 -10.32 -17.38
C ARG A 71 -27.50 -10.08 -15.87
N ARG A 72 -28.03 -11.06 -15.12
CA ARG A 72 -28.12 -10.99 -13.64
C ARG A 72 -26.74 -10.83 -12.99
N LYS A 73 -25.73 -11.57 -13.46
CA LYS A 73 -24.35 -11.44 -12.95
C LYS A 73 -23.78 -10.04 -13.19
N ASN A 74 -23.93 -9.50 -14.39
CA ASN A 74 -23.46 -8.15 -14.70
C ASN A 74 -24.22 -7.10 -13.87
N GLU A 75 -25.54 -7.24 -13.70
CA GLU A 75 -26.34 -6.36 -12.86
C GLU A 75 -25.88 -6.38 -11.39
N LEU A 76 -25.58 -7.56 -10.84
CA LEU A 76 -25.04 -7.70 -9.48
C LEU A 76 -23.66 -7.06 -9.35
N ARG A 77 -22.77 -7.23 -10.35
CA ARG A 77 -21.45 -6.58 -10.38
C ARG A 77 -21.58 -5.04 -10.42
N ASP A 78 -22.47 -4.52 -11.24
CA ASP A 78 -22.72 -3.07 -11.34
C ASP A 78 -23.41 -2.52 -10.09
N ARG A 79 -24.30 -3.29 -9.46
CA ARG A 79 -24.90 -2.95 -8.18
C ARG A 79 -23.85 -2.91 -7.07
N ARG A 80 -22.96 -3.91 -7.01
CA ARG A 80 -21.89 -3.98 -6.00
C ARG A 80 -20.93 -2.80 -6.10
N ARG A 81 -20.59 -2.36 -7.31
CA ARG A 81 -19.76 -1.16 -7.54
C ARG A 81 -20.39 0.15 -7.07
N ARG A 82 -21.73 0.18 -6.94
CA ARG A 82 -22.51 1.35 -6.50
C ARG A 82 -22.85 1.33 -5.01
N CYS A 83 -22.48 0.28 -4.28
CA CYS A 83 -22.66 0.21 -2.84
C CYS A 83 -21.82 1.28 -2.14
N THR A 84 -22.41 2.00 -1.19
CA THR A 84 -21.76 3.03 -0.38
C THR A 84 -21.39 2.55 1.02
N ASP A 85 -21.94 1.41 1.46
CA ASP A 85 -21.68 0.78 2.74
C ASP A 85 -21.17 -0.66 2.58
N TYR A 86 -20.38 -1.12 3.55
CA TYR A 86 -19.78 -2.45 3.52
C TYR A 86 -20.83 -3.57 3.63
N VAL A 87 -21.90 -3.38 4.42
CA VAL A 87 -22.93 -4.40 4.63
C VAL A 87 -23.68 -4.70 3.34
N SER A 88 -24.07 -3.68 2.58
CA SER A 88 -24.70 -3.86 1.27
C SER A 88 -23.72 -4.41 0.23
N PHE A 89 -22.45 -3.96 0.27
CA PHE A 89 -21.39 -4.48 -0.59
C PHE A 89 -21.17 -5.99 -0.39
N GLN A 90 -21.14 -6.44 0.87
CA GLN A 90 -21.03 -7.85 1.23
C GLN A 90 -22.27 -8.63 0.78
N ARG A 91 -23.49 -8.18 1.13
CA ARG A 91 -24.74 -8.87 0.75
C ARG A 91 -24.90 -9.04 -0.76
N VAL A 92 -24.49 -8.05 -1.55
CA VAL A 92 -24.53 -8.16 -3.03
C VAL A 92 -23.43 -9.12 -3.52
N GLY A 93 -22.25 -9.12 -2.89
CA GLY A 93 -21.19 -10.06 -3.17
C GLY A 93 -21.57 -11.51 -2.88
N GLU A 94 -22.24 -11.80 -1.77
CA GLU A 94 -22.76 -13.14 -1.43
C GLU A 94 -23.76 -13.63 -2.49
N LYS A 95 -24.66 -12.75 -2.96
CA LYS A 95 -25.58 -13.07 -4.06
C LYS A 95 -24.84 -13.34 -5.37
N LEU A 96 -23.78 -12.59 -5.65
CA LEU A 96 -22.95 -12.79 -6.84
C LEU A 96 -22.23 -14.14 -6.79
N ASP A 97 -21.65 -14.50 -5.64
CA ASP A 97 -20.99 -15.79 -5.42
C ASP A 97 -21.96 -16.95 -5.65
N LYS A 98 -23.19 -16.84 -5.13
CA LYS A 98 -24.24 -17.84 -5.32
C LYS A 98 -24.63 -18.02 -6.79
N GLU A 99 -24.79 -16.92 -7.55
CA GLU A 99 -25.10 -16.96 -8.98
C GLU A 99 -23.91 -17.48 -9.83
N GLU A 100 -22.68 -17.30 -9.36
CA GLU A 100 -21.47 -17.83 -9.98
C GLU A 100 -21.18 -19.28 -9.59
N GLY A 101 -21.90 -19.83 -8.61
CA GLY A 101 -21.70 -21.19 -8.09
C GLY A 101 -20.46 -21.31 -7.20
N LEU A 102 -19.91 -20.19 -6.73
CA LEU A 102 -18.68 -20.14 -5.95
C LEU A 102 -18.87 -20.62 -4.52
N ASP A 103 -20.12 -20.74 -4.02
CA ASP A 103 -20.41 -21.33 -2.73
C ASP A 103 -19.91 -22.79 -2.64
N GLN A 104 -19.99 -23.54 -3.74
CA GLN A 104 -19.43 -24.90 -3.80
C GLN A 104 -17.91 -24.88 -3.62
N TRP A 105 -17.24 -23.91 -4.26
CA TRP A 105 -15.80 -23.73 -4.08
C TRP A 105 -15.45 -23.34 -2.64
N LYS A 106 -16.27 -22.54 -1.95
CA LYS A 106 -16.04 -22.18 -0.55
C LYS A 106 -16.15 -23.38 0.39
N CYS A 107 -17.10 -24.29 0.12
CA CYS A 107 -17.32 -25.51 0.92
C CYS A 107 -16.38 -26.67 0.55
N ASP A 108 -15.69 -26.57 -0.58
CA ASP A 108 -14.69 -27.54 -1.00
C ASP A 108 -13.38 -27.29 -0.24
N ASP A 109 -12.98 -28.24 0.59
CA ASP A 109 -11.77 -28.12 1.41
C ASP A 109 -10.50 -28.50 0.65
N ASP A 110 -10.63 -28.99 -0.59
CA ASP A 110 -9.48 -29.31 -1.43
C ASP A 110 -8.88 -28.04 -2.06
N SER A 111 -7.58 -27.87 -1.86
CA SER A 111 -6.82 -26.77 -2.44
C SER A 111 -5.33 -27.07 -2.48
N PRO A 112 -4.61 -26.64 -3.52
CA PRO A 112 -3.14 -26.68 -3.52
C PRO A 112 -2.52 -25.65 -2.57
N TYR A 113 -3.31 -24.72 -2.02
CA TYR A 113 -2.80 -23.58 -1.27
C TYR A 113 -2.86 -23.76 0.25
N PHE A 114 -3.67 -24.69 0.75
CA PHE A 114 -3.78 -25.01 2.18
C PHE A 114 -4.09 -26.48 2.41
N ASP A 115 -3.87 -26.97 3.62
CA ASP A 115 -4.19 -28.34 4.03
C ASP A 115 -5.51 -28.37 4.81
N GLY A 116 -6.61 -28.66 4.12
CA GLY A 116 -7.95 -28.66 4.72
C GLY A 116 -8.15 -29.73 5.79
N GLN A 117 -7.50 -30.90 5.66
CA GLN A 117 -7.61 -31.94 6.67
C GLN A 117 -6.95 -31.51 7.98
N ARG A 118 -5.73 -30.94 7.91
CA ARG A 118 -5.07 -30.40 9.11
C ARG A 118 -5.90 -29.31 9.76
N LEU A 119 -6.53 -28.42 8.99
CA LEU A 119 -7.37 -27.36 9.58
C LEU A 119 -8.57 -27.95 10.33
N ARG A 120 -9.23 -28.98 9.79
CA ARG A 120 -10.33 -29.68 10.48
C ARG A 120 -9.87 -30.37 11.74
N ASP A 121 -8.77 -31.13 11.68
CA ASP A 121 -8.21 -31.84 12.83
C ASP A 121 -7.84 -30.87 13.95
N ARG A 122 -7.27 -29.71 13.61
CA ARG A 122 -6.92 -28.65 14.57
C ARG A 122 -8.14 -27.96 15.15
N THR A 123 -9.13 -27.67 14.31
CA THR A 123 -10.41 -27.10 14.74
C THR A 123 -11.08 -28.03 15.75
N GLN A 124 -11.12 -29.33 15.46
CA GLN A 124 -11.69 -30.33 16.35
C GLN A 124 -10.90 -30.43 17.66
N LYS A 125 -9.56 -30.47 17.59
CA LYS A 125 -8.70 -30.47 18.78
C LYS A 125 -9.01 -29.32 19.74
N TYR A 126 -9.15 -28.09 19.25
CA TYR A 126 -9.50 -26.96 20.12
C TYR A 126 -10.90 -27.10 20.73
N ARG A 127 -11.89 -27.56 19.95
CA ARG A 127 -13.24 -27.82 20.46
C ARG A 127 -13.25 -28.90 21.54
N ASP A 128 -12.50 -29.99 21.34
CA ASP A 128 -12.40 -31.08 22.30
C ASP A 128 -11.77 -30.62 23.61
N LEU A 129 -10.70 -29.81 23.55
CA LEU A 129 -10.05 -29.22 24.73
C LEU A 129 -11.00 -28.28 25.49
N MET A 130 -11.74 -27.43 24.77
CA MET A 130 -12.74 -26.55 25.37
C MET A 130 -13.90 -27.35 26.00
N ALA A 131 -14.39 -28.40 25.33
CA ALA A 131 -15.46 -29.25 25.83
C ALA A 131 -15.03 -30.08 27.06
N ALA A 132 -13.76 -30.48 27.12
CA ALA A 132 -13.18 -31.16 28.27
C ALA A 132 -12.89 -30.22 29.46
N GLY A 133 -12.95 -28.90 29.26
CA GLY A 133 -12.60 -27.92 30.29
C GLY A 133 -11.08 -27.79 30.51
N ASP A 134 -10.25 -28.28 29.60
CA ASP A 134 -8.79 -28.31 29.73
C ASP A 134 -8.16 -26.98 29.28
N VAL A 135 -8.16 -26.00 30.19
CA VAL A 135 -7.61 -24.66 29.93
C VAL A 135 -6.10 -24.72 29.68
N GLU A 136 -5.36 -25.49 30.48
CA GLU A 136 -3.90 -25.60 30.36
C GLU A 136 -3.50 -26.29 29.05
N GLY A 137 -4.20 -27.37 28.66
CA GLY A 137 -4.00 -28.04 27.37
C GLY A 137 -4.33 -27.14 26.19
N CYS A 138 -5.38 -26.32 26.30
CA CYS A 138 -5.71 -25.31 25.28
C CYS A 138 -4.61 -24.24 25.17
N MET A 139 -4.12 -23.72 26.29
CA MET A 139 -2.99 -22.78 26.33
C MET A 139 -1.72 -23.40 25.73
N TYR A 140 -1.41 -24.65 26.08
CA TYR A 140 -0.26 -25.38 25.53
C TYR A 140 -0.36 -25.53 24.01
N ALA A 141 -1.53 -25.94 23.50
CA ALA A 141 -1.76 -26.06 22.06
C ALA A 141 -1.63 -24.70 21.35
N LEU A 142 -2.27 -23.64 21.87
CA LEU A 142 -2.21 -22.30 21.29
C LEU A 142 -0.78 -21.75 21.26
N ARG A 143 0.01 -21.93 22.33
CA ARG A 143 1.42 -21.49 22.38
C ARG A 143 2.27 -22.14 21.28
N GLY A 144 2.09 -23.43 21.05
CA GLY A 144 2.93 -24.19 20.11
C GLY A 144 2.48 -24.10 18.65
N GLU A 145 1.18 -23.89 18.39
CA GLU A 145 0.58 -24.10 17.07
C GLU A 145 0.15 -22.80 16.38
N LEU A 146 0.04 -21.68 17.12
CA LEU A 146 -0.37 -20.40 16.55
C LEU A 146 0.80 -19.70 15.84
N LEU A 147 1.10 -20.17 14.63
CA LEU A 147 2.15 -19.62 13.77
C LEU A 147 1.57 -18.77 12.63
N ARG A 148 2.29 -17.71 12.25
CA ARG A 148 1.92 -16.89 11.10
C ARG A 148 1.97 -17.69 9.80
N LYS A 149 0.95 -17.52 8.95
CA LYS A 149 0.82 -18.18 7.64
C LYS A 149 0.81 -19.71 7.71
N HIS A 150 0.51 -20.28 8.88
CA HIS A 150 0.48 -21.72 9.04
C HIS A 150 -0.61 -22.34 8.16
N PHE A 151 -0.33 -23.54 7.66
CA PHE A 151 -1.19 -24.28 6.74
C PHE A 151 -1.59 -23.55 5.45
N GLY A 152 -0.95 -22.41 5.10
CA GLY A 152 -1.23 -21.70 3.84
C GLY A 152 -2.54 -20.90 3.80
N ILE A 153 -3.21 -20.71 4.95
CA ILE A 153 -4.52 -20.03 5.05
C ILE A 153 -4.50 -18.54 4.64
N CYS A 154 -3.32 -17.92 4.58
CA CYS A 154 -3.14 -16.54 4.16
C CYS A 154 -2.65 -16.42 2.70
N ASN A 155 -2.75 -17.47 1.89
CA ASN A 155 -2.32 -17.42 0.49
C ASN A 155 -3.22 -16.46 -0.30
N PRO A 156 -2.66 -15.43 -0.98
CA PRO A 156 -3.45 -14.47 -1.77
C PRO A 156 -4.40 -15.10 -2.79
N ALA A 157 -4.03 -16.25 -3.37
CA ALA A 157 -4.84 -16.95 -4.35
C ALA A 157 -6.20 -17.45 -3.80
N LEU A 158 -6.39 -17.48 -2.48
CA LEU A 158 -7.65 -17.82 -1.83
C LEU A 158 -8.64 -16.65 -1.73
N PHE A 159 -8.16 -15.42 -1.90
CA PHE A 159 -8.96 -14.20 -1.68
C PHE A 159 -9.41 -13.54 -3.00
N ASP A 160 -8.89 -13.99 -4.13
CA ASP A 160 -9.23 -13.46 -5.46
C ASP A 160 -10.34 -14.26 -6.17
N VAL A 161 -10.80 -15.38 -5.58
CA VAL A 161 -11.77 -16.29 -6.23
C VAL A 161 -13.21 -15.84 -6.00
N CYS A 162 -13.55 -15.47 -4.77
CA CYS A 162 -14.92 -15.09 -4.40
C CYS A 162 -15.07 -13.59 -4.26
N ALA A 163 -16.29 -13.12 -4.47
CA ALA A 163 -16.69 -11.77 -4.15
C ALA A 163 -16.58 -11.50 -2.65
N THR A 164 -16.92 -12.48 -1.80
CA THR A 164 -16.96 -12.35 -0.35
C THR A 164 -16.38 -13.56 0.35
N GLY A 165 -15.62 -13.34 1.42
CA GLY A 165 -15.02 -14.39 2.21
C GLY A 165 -14.03 -15.26 1.42
N THR A 166 -13.72 -16.42 2.00
CA THR A 166 -12.87 -17.43 1.38
C THR A 166 -13.40 -18.84 1.68
N LYS A 167 -12.53 -19.83 1.77
CA LYS A 167 -12.83 -21.22 2.14
C LYS A 167 -13.43 -21.30 3.55
N VAL A 168 -14.55 -22.01 3.68
CA VAL A 168 -15.30 -22.14 4.93
C VAL A 168 -14.46 -22.76 6.04
N VAL A 169 -13.67 -23.79 5.73
CA VAL A 169 -12.77 -24.44 6.72
C VAL A 169 -11.71 -23.49 7.28
N VAL A 170 -11.22 -22.53 6.47
CA VAL A 170 -10.27 -21.52 6.91
C VAL A 170 -10.95 -20.54 7.88
N GLU A 171 -12.14 -20.07 7.52
CA GLU A 171 -12.91 -19.17 8.38
C GLU A 171 -13.32 -19.84 9.70
N GLN A 172 -13.75 -21.10 9.66
CA GLN A 172 -14.08 -21.89 10.86
C GLN A 172 -12.88 -22.10 11.78
N TYR A 173 -11.70 -22.40 11.21
CA TYR A 173 -10.48 -22.53 11.99
C TYR A 173 -10.13 -21.23 12.70
N ILE A 174 -10.12 -20.10 11.98
CA ILE A 174 -9.81 -18.77 12.57
C ILE A 174 -10.83 -18.42 13.65
N ALA A 175 -12.12 -18.64 13.39
CA ALA A 175 -13.18 -18.39 14.38
C ALA A 175 -12.99 -19.24 15.65
N THR A 176 -12.67 -20.53 15.50
CA THR A 176 -12.44 -21.44 16.64
C THR A 176 -11.21 -21.04 17.44
N VAL A 177 -10.14 -20.56 16.78
CA VAL A 177 -8.96 -20.02 17.48
C VAL A 177 -9.33 -18.76 18.29
N CYS A 178 -10.09 -17.83 17.71
CA CYS A 178 -10.55 -16.64 18.41
C CYS A 178 -11.46 -17.00 19.61
N GLU A 179 -12.35 -17.98 19.43
CA GLU A 179 -13.20 -18.52 20.49
C GLU A 179 -12.35 -19.14 21.60
N ALA A 180 -11.37 -19.99 21.26
CA ALA A 180 -10.46 -20.60 22.23
C ALA A 180 -9.64 -19.56 23.01
N MET A 181 -9.13 -18.51 22.35
CA MET A 181 -8.43 -17.42 23.04
C MET A 181 -9.36 -16.66 23.99
N THR A 182 -10.60 -16.40 23.58
CA THR A 182 -11.61 -15.73 24.40
C THR A 182 -12.00 -16.60 25.59
N TRP A 183 -12.21 -17.88 25.35
CA TRP A 183 -12.52 -18.87 26.39
C TRP A 183 -11.38 -18.97 27.41
N VAL A 184 -10.12 -19.12 26.98
CA VAL A 184 -8.96 -19.11 27.90
C VAL A 184 -8.91 -17.82 28.72
N ALA A 185 -9.20 -16.67 28.13
CA ALA A 185 -9.18 -15.38 28.83
C ALA A 185 -10.22 -15.31 29.96
N PHE A 186 -11.43 -15.81 29.74
CA PHE A 186 -12.55 -15.64 30.67
C PHE A 186 -12.90 -16.86 31.52
N THR A 187 -12.41 -18.05 31.18
CA THR A 187 -12.66 -19.27 31.97
C THR A 187 -11.81 -19.26 33.24
N TYR A 188 -12.42 -18.93 34.36
CA TYR A 188 -11.81 -19.16 35.67
C TYR A 188 -12.22 -20.55 36.16
N ASN A 189 -11.29 -21.26 36.80
CA ASN A 189 -11.63 -22.47 37.56
C ASN A 189 -12.38 -22.05 38.84
N ASP A 190 -13.59 -21.52 38.67
CA ASP A 190 -14.51 -21.16 39.75
C ASP A 190 -15.29 -22.41 40.20
N GLY A 191 -14.54 -23.47 40.54
CA GLY A 191 -15.13 -24.60 41.23
C GLY A 191 -15.74 -24.18 42.58
N PRO A 192 -16.55 -25.04 43.22
CA PRO A 192 -17.17 -24.78 44.53
C PRO A 192 -16.18 -24.47 45.66
N HIS A 193 -14.88 -24.65 45.42
CA HIS A 193 -13.79 -24.06 46.19
C HIS A 193 -13.20 -22.90 45.40
N ALA A 194 -13.78 -21.71 45.56
CA ALA A 194 -13.20 -20.49 45.03
C ALA A 194 -11.75 -20.40 45.52
N LEU A 195 -10.79 -20.41 44.59
CA LEU A 195 -9.37 -20.25 44.89
C LEU A 195 -9.17 -19.06 45.84
N ASP A 196 -8.31 -19.23 46.84
CA ASP A 196 -7.87 -18.11 47.68
C ASP A 196 -7.35 -16.97 46.80
N GLU A 197 -7.55 -15.71 47.21
CA GLU A 197 -7.07 -14.52 46.51
C GLU A 197 -5.64 -14.61 45.92
N PRO A 198 -4.62 -15.15 46.64
CA PRO A 198 -3.29 -15.35 46.06
C PRO A 198 -3.25 -16.32 44.88
N ALA A 199 -4.02 -17.42 44.92
CA ALA A 199 -4.06 -18.40 43.84
C ALA A 199 -4.78 -17.86 42.59
N LYS A 200 -5.85 -17.06 42.78
CA LYS A 200 -6.49 -16.33 41.68
C LYS A 200 -5.53 -15.36 41.01
N LYS A 201 -4.77 -14.58 41.78
CA LYS A 201 -3.75 -13.66 41.26
C LYS A 201 -2.67 -14.38 40.47
N ALA A 202 -2.20 -15.53 40.95
CA ALA A 202 -1.22 -16.35 40.25
C ALA A 202 -1.76 -16.84 38.89
N ALA A 203 -2.98 -17.37 38.87
CA ALA A 203 -3.63 -17.82 37.62
C ALA A 203 -3.83 -16.67 36.61
N ILE A 204 -4.21 -15.47 37.07
CA ILE A 204 -4.31 -14.27 36.21
C ILE A 204 -2.94 -13.90 35.65
N ALA A 205 -1.90 -13.91 36.49
CA ALA A 205 -0.53 -13.60 36.05
C ALA A 205 -0.03 -14.59 34.98
N GLU A 206 -0.32 -15.88 35.15
CA GLU A 206 0.01 -16.91 34.18
C GLU A 206 -0.69 -16.70 32.83
N LYS A 207 -1.99 -16.40 32.84
CA LYS A 207 -2.74 -16.08 31.61
C LYS A 207 -2.20 -14.83 30.93
N LEU A 208 -1.89 -13.79 31.70
CA LEU A 208 -1.28 -12.57 31.17
C LEU A 208 0.08 -12.85 30.52
N ALA A 209 0.91 -13.69 31.14
CA ALA A 209 2.17 -14.13 30.56
C ALA A 209 1.94 -14.90 29.24
N PHE A 210 1.02 -15.86 29.24
CA PHE A 210 0.60 -16.61 28.05
C PHE A 210 0.20 -15.68 26.89
N PHE A 211 -0.71 -14.72 27.12
CA PHE A 211 -1.14 -13.82 26.06
C PHE A 211 -0.03 -12.88 25.60
N SER A 212 0.84 -12.43 26.51
CA SER A 212 1.99 -11.59 26.17
C SER A 212 2.98 -12.33 25.28
N GLU A 213 3.33 -13.57 25.64
CA GLU A 213 4.21 -14.47 24.89
C GLU A 213 3.61 -14.82 23.53
N THR A 214 2.34 -15.22 23.51
CA THR A 214 1.61 -15.60 22.29
C THR A 214 1.53 -14.42 21.34
N LYS A 215 1.27 -13.20 21.84
CA LYS A 215 1.30 -11.97 21.06
C LYS A 215 2.70 -11.65 20.53
N HIS A 216 3.76 -11.96 21.28
CA HIS A 216 5.13 -11.76 20.83
C HIS A 216 5.50 -12.75 19.71
N GLY A 217 5.17 -14.03 19.88
CA GLY A 217 5.43 -15.09 18.89
C GLY A 217 4.58 -14.97 17.63
N PHE A 218 3.27 -14.71 17.76
CA PHE A 218 2.38 -14.50 16.62
C PHE A 218 2.60 -13.14 15.95
N GLY A 219 3.15 -12.17 16.66
CA GLY A 219 3.44 -10.82 16.17
C GLY A 219 2.21 -9.92 16.02
N ARG A 220 2.42 -8.71 15.48
CA ARG A 220 1.37 -7.69 15.27
C ARG A 220 1.20 -7.34 13.79
N SER A 221 -0.03 -7.09 13.37
CA SER A 221 -0.32 -6.54 12.03
C SER A 221 0.15 -5.10 11.94
N ALA A 222 0.55 -4.68 10.74
CA ALA A 222 0.95 -3.31 10.44
C ALA A 222 0.31 -2.87 9.12
N LEU A 223 -0.10 -1.61 9.03
CA LEU A 223 -0.57 -0.99 7.79
C LEU A 223 0.60 -0.22 7.15
N LEU A 224 0.94 -0.57 5.92
CA LEU A 224 2.01 0.09 5.15
C LEU A 224 1.39 0.93 4.04
N LEU A 225 1.55 2.25 4.14
CA LEU A 225 1.04 3.24 3.21
C LEU A 225 2.18 3.73 2.32
N SER A 226 2.21 3.24 1.09
CA SER A 226 3.24 3.63 0.12
C SER A 226 3.03 5.04 -0.42
N GLY A 227 4.09 5.65 -0.95
CA GLY A 227 4.00 6.84 -1.79
C GLY A 227 3.20 6.59 -3.08
N GLY A 228 2.79 7.68 -3.75
CA GLY A 228 2.03 7.61 -4.99
C GLY A 228 1.55 8.95 -5.55
N ALA A 229 2.21 10.06 -5.21
CA ALA A 229 1.74 11.42 -5.53
C ALA A 229 0.24 11.60 -5.17
N SER A 230 -0.58 12.18 -6.05
CA SER A 230 -2.02 12.38 -5.83
C SER A 230 -2.82 11.09 -5.64
N VAL A 231 -2.38 9.97 -6.23
CA VAL A 231 -3.00 8.64 -6.08
C VAL A 231 -2.89 8.12 -4.64
N GLY A 232 -1.92 8.63 -3.86
CA GLY A 232 -1.78 8.29 -2.45
C GLY A 232 -2.98 8.68 -1.59
N MET A 233 -3.87 9.55 -2.07
CA MET A 233 -5.12 9.87 -1.38
C MET A 233 -6.11 8.71 -1.34
N TYR A 234 -5.92 7.62 -2.10
CA TYR A 234 -6.76 6.42 -1.94
C TYR A 234 -6.59 5.73 -0.58
N HIS A 235 -5.44 5.92 0.07
CA HIS A 235 -5.16 5.35 1.41
C HIS A 235 -6.20 5.77 2.45
N PHE A 236 -6.74 6.98 2.32
CA PHE A 236 -7.79 7.53 3.16
C PHE A 236 -9.07 6.69 3.11
N GLY A 237 -9.48 6.22 1.92
CA GLY A 237 -10.63 5.33 1.77
C GLY A 237 -10.39 3.95 2.39
N VAL A 238 -9.18 3.40 2.21
CA VAL A 238 -8.78 2.12 2.84
C VAL A 238 -8.81 2.24 4.35
N VAL A 239 -8.26 3.33 4.90
CA VAL A 239 -8.25 3.58 6.35
C VAL A 239 -9.66 3.78 6.88
N LYS A 240 -10.51 4.55 6.19
CA LYS A 240 -11.92 4.70 6.59
C LYS A 240 -12.60 3.33 6.67
N ALA A 241 -12.42 2.47 5.68
CA ALA A 241 -12.98 1.13 5.69
C ALA A 241 -12.44 0.26 6.84
N LEU A 242 -11.13 0.30 7.11
CA LEU A 242 -10.54 -0.43 8.24
C LEU A 242 -11.04 0.09 9.58
N GLN A 243 -11.11 1.41 9.77
CA GLN A 243 -11.55 2.05 11.01
C GLN A 243 -13.01 1.74 11.31
N LEU A 244 -13.91 1.91 10.32
CA LEU A 244 -15.35 1.63 10.47
C LEU A 244 -15.65 0.18 10.82
N ASN A 245 -14.75 -0.75 10.49
CA ASN A 245 -14.89 -2.18 10.81
C ASN A 245 -14.04 -2.62 12.03
N GLY A 246 -13.39 -1.70 12.73
CA GLY A 246 -12.55 -2.02 13.89
C GLY A 246 -11.30 -2.83 13.55
N LEU A 247 -10.83 -2.77 12.30
CA LEU A 247 -9.69 -3.54 11.78
C LEU A 247 -8.39 -2.73 11.71
N MET A 248 -8.37 -1.51 12.25
CA MET A 248 -7.24 -0.60 12.10
C MET A 248 -6.01 -1.09 12.89
N PRO A 249 -4.87 -1.39 12.23
CA PRO A 249 -3.68 -1.83 12.95
C PRO A 249 -3.07 -0.74 13.83
N ARG A 250 -2.55 -1.11 15.00
CA ARG A 250 -1.85 -0.18 15.90
C ARG A 250 -0.54 0.36 15.31
N ILE A 251 0.09 -0.41 14.42
CA ILE A 251 1.35 -0.04 13.76
C ILE A 251 1.01 0.49 12.36
N ILE A 252 1.37 1.73 12.09
CA ILE A 252 1.15 2.39 10.80
C ILE A 252 2.50 2.87 10.30
N SER A 253 2.83 2.58 9.05
CA SER A 253 4.05 3.06 8.40
C SER A 253 3.68 3.79 7.13
N GLY A 254 4.28 4.95 6.89
CA GLY A 254 3.98 5.77 5.71
C GLY A 254 5.23 6.32 5.04
N THR A 255 5.21 6.39 3.70
CA THR A 255 6.26 7.02 2.88
C THR A 255 5.64 8.01 1.89
N SER A 256 6.26 9.17 1.69
CA SER A 256 5.76 10.24 0.79
C SER A 256 4.27 10.54 1.04
N ALA A 257 3.39 10.44 0.04
CA ALA A 257 1.94 10.63 0.21
C ALA A 257 1.31 9.74 1.30
N GLY A 258 1.79 8.51 1.49
CA GLY A 258 1.35 7.64 2.58
C GLY A 258 1.80 8.11 3.97
N SER A 259 2.91 8.87 4.06
CA SER A 259 3.34 9.48 5.32
C SER A 259 2.42 10.62 5.75
N ILE A 260 1.78 11.33 4.81
CA ILE A 260 0.77 12.34 5.11
C ILE A 260 -0.41 11.70 5.83
N VAL A 261 -0.97 10.63 5.26
CA VAL A 261 -2.07 9.88 5.86
C VAL A 261 -1.65 9.28 7.20
N CYS A 262 -0.45 8.69 7.28
CA CYS A 262 0.10 8.16 8.53
C CYS A 262 0.21 9.23 9.63
N GLY A 263 0.71 10.43 9.31
CA GLY A 263 0.83 11.54 10.26
C GLY A 263 -0.53 12.05 10.74
N VAL A 264 -1.50 12.22 9.83
CA VAL A 264 -2.87 12.63 10.14
C VAL A 264 -3.57 11.66 11.09
N LEU A 265 -3.38 10.35 10.87
CA LEU A 265 -3.96 9.30 11.72
C LEU A 265 -3.23 9.16 13.06
N GLY A 266 -1.91 9.36 13.06
CA GLY A 266 -1.09 9.20 14.25
C GLY A 266 -1.43 10.17 15.38
N VAL A 267 -1.95 11.35 15.04
CA VAL A 267 -2.22 12.43 16.00
C VAL A 267 -3.67 12.53 16.46
N ARG A 268 -4.57 11.71 15.91
CA ARG A 268 -6.02 11.74 16.22
C ARG A 268 -6.46 10.45 16.89
N THR A 269 -7.24 10.53 17.96
CA THR A 269 -7.81 9.36 18.64
C THR A 269 -8.84 8.61 17.78
N ASP A 270 -9.19 7.38 18.14
CA ASP A 270 -10.25 6.64 17.43
C ASP A 270 -11.58 7.41 17.41
N GLN A 271 -11.93 8.09 18.51
CA GLN A 271 -13.15 8.89 18.61
C GLN A 271 -13.15 10.06 17.61
N GLU A 272 -12.09 10.87 17.60
CA GLU A 272 -11.94 12.01 16.67
C GLU A 272 -12.01 11.54 15.21
N LEU A 273 -11.41 10.39 14.90
CA LEU A 273 -11.48 9.81 13.56
C LEU A 273 -12.91 9.35 13.22
N MET A 274 -13.63 8.73 14.15
CA MET A 274 -15.01 8.30 13.92
C MET A 274 -15.97 9.48 13.74
N GLU A 275 -15.78 10.58 14.47
CA GLU A 275 -16.52 11.83 14.28
C GLU A 275 -16.32 12.37 12.86
N ILE A 276 -15.07 12.32 12.37
CA ILE A 276 -14.75 12.68 10.98
C ILE A 276 -15.43 11.71 9.99
N TRP A 277 -15.40 10.40 10.22
CA TRP A 277 -15.89 9.42 9.25
C TRP A 277 -17.41 9.33 9.14
N ASN A 278 -18.11 9.65 10.22
CA ASN A 278 -19.57 9.60 10.34
C ASN A 278 -20.26 10.91 9.94
N ASP A 279 -19.50 11.93 9.50
CA ASP A 279 -20.08 13.14 8.95
C ASP A 279 -20.82 12.82 7.64
N ASP A 280 -22.13 13.08 7.58
CA ASP A 280 -22.95 12.87 6.39
C ASP A 280 -22.53 13.79 5.22
N GLU A 281 -21.87 14.91 5.51
CA GLU A 281 -21.25 15.83 4.53
C GLU A 281 -19.76 15.57 4.31
N PHE A 282 -19.27 14.37 4.64
CA PHE A 282 -17.86 14.02 4.54
C PHE A 282 -17.23 14.38 3.18
N GLN A 283 -16.46 15.48 3.17
CA GLN A 283 -15.68 15.93 2.02
C GLN A 283 -14.22 16.09 2.46
N TRP A 284 -13.35 15.31 1.82
CA TRP A 284 -11.92 15.29 2.14
C TRP A 284 -11.30 16.69 2.17
N GLU A 285 -11.70 17.58 1.25
CA GLU A 285 -11.19 18.95 1.12
C GLU A 285 -11.71 19.92 2.19
N LYS A 286 -12.87 19.65 2.81
CA LYS A 286 -13.39 20.45 3.92
C LYS A 286 -12.69 20.10 5.24
N ILE A 287 -12.30 18.83 5.39
CA ILE A 287 -11.79 18.26 6.64
C ILE A 287 -10.27 18.35 6.70
N PHE A 288 -9.62 18.10 5.57
CA PHE A 288 -8.19 18.21 5.42
C PHE A 288 -7.88 19.26 4.37
N ARG A 289 -6.90 20.11 4.68
CA ARG A 289 -6.27 20.92 3.64
C ARG A 289 -5.48 20.00 2.73
N LEU A 290 -5.96 19.80 1.50
CA LEU A 290 -5.35 18.91 0.50
C LEU A 290 -4.74 19.68 -0.68
N ASP A 291 -4.63 21.00 -0.55
CA ASP A 291 -4.01 21.93 -1.47
C ASP A 291 -2.47 21.79 -1.51
N PHE A 292 -1.93 20.57 -1.44
CA PHE A 292 -0.49 20.28 -1.35
C PHE A 292 0.36 20.84 -2.50
N TYR A 293 -0.28 21.14 -3.64
CA TYR A 293 0.36 21.60 -4.87
C TYR A 293 0.07 23.09 -5.18
N GLY A 294 -0.34 23.89 -4.20
CA GLY A 294 -0.57 25.32 -4.40
C GLY A 294 0.72 26.11 -4.69
N GLY A 295 0.75 26.90 -5.77
CA GLY A 295 1.86 27.77 -6.12
C GLY A 295 1.85 28.28 -7.57
N LYS A 296 2.70 29.25 -7.91
CA LYS A 296 2.96 29.68 -9.31
C LYS A 296 3.91 28.68 -9.98
N ASP A 297 3.42 27.47 -10.23
CA ASP A 297 4.18 26.24 -10.53
C ASP A 297 5.18 26.36 -11.67
N PHE A 298 4.79 27.00 -12.78
CA PHE A 298 5.64 27.11 -13.96
C PHE A 298 6.70 28.23 -13.84
N TRP A 299 6.30 29.39 -13.31
CA TRP A 299 7.18 30.57 -13.21
C TRP A 299 8.28 30.39 -12.17
N ARG A 300 8.02 29.61 -11.12
CA ARG A 300 8.99 29.35 -10.04
C ARG A 300 10.05 28.33 -10.45
N PHE A 301 9.65 27.29 -11.17
CA PHE A 301 10.57 26.34 -11.79
C PHE A 301 11.52 27.04 -12.78
N LEU A 302 10.97 27.95 -13.60
CA LEU A 302 11.75 28.73 -14.56
C LEU A 302 12.71 29.71 -13.86
N SER A 303 12.27 30.38 -12.79
CA SER A 303 13.07 31.38 -12.08
C SER A 303 14.17 30.80 -11.18
N ARG A 304 14.04 29.53 -10.77
CA ARG A 304 15.06 28.81 -9.98
C ARG A 304 15.86 27.78 -10.80
N GLY A 305 15.93 27.95 -12.12
CA GLY A 305 16.79 27.12 -12.96
C GLY A 305 16.43 25.62 -12.98
N GLY A 306 15.18 25.25 -12.67
CA GLY A 306 14.70 23.87 -12.72
C GLY A 306 14.84 23.03 -11.44
N GLU A 307 15.12 23.65 -10.29
CA GLU A 307 15.41 22.92 -9.04
C GLU A 307 14.18 22.31 -8.33
N ALA A 308 13.02 22.96 -8.35
CA ALA A 308 11.78 22.45 -7.76
C ALA A 308 10.52 23.09 -8.35
N LEU A 309 9.48 22.29 -8.55
CA LEU A 309 8.19 22.74 -9.10
C LEU A 309 7.31 23.43 -8.05
N TYR A 310 7.26 22.90 -6.82
CA TYR A 310 6.31 23.32 -5.77
C TYR A 310 6.99 23.85 -4.51
N SER A 311 6.26 24.68 -3.74
CA SER A 311 6.75 25.28 -2.50
C SER A 311 6.64 24.32 -1.32
N SER A 312 7.78 23.98 -0.71
CA SER A 312 7.80 23.22 0.54
C SER A 312 7.26 24.02 1.73
N ASP A 313 7.23 25.35 1.65
CA ASP A 313 6.60 26.20 2.69
C ASP A 313 5.09 26.00 2.73
N HIS A 314 4.44 26.02 1.55
CA HIS A 314 3.00 25.82 1.45
C HIS A 314 2.61 24.40 1.88
N LEU A 315 3.34 23.40 1.40
CA LEU A 315 3.17 22.02 1.87
C LEU A 315 3.37 21.93 3.39
N GLY A 316 4.37 22.60 3.95
CA GLY A 316 4.61 22.67 5.39
C GLY A 316 3.45 23.29 6.17
N GLU A 317 2.86 24.38 5.68
CA GLU A 317 1.67 25.02 6.28
C GLU A 317 0.46 24.10 6.25
N VAL A 318 0.21 23.45 5.12
CA VAL A 318 -0.88 22.49 4.95
C VAL A 318 -0.71 21.31 5.92
N LEU A 319 0.50 20.74 5.99
CA LEU A 319 0.82 19.65 6.91
C LEU A 319 0.68 20.07 8.38
N LYS A 320 1.13 21.27 8.75
CA LYS A 320 0.93 21.82 10.10
C LYS A 320 -0.54 22.00 10.43
N SER A 321 -1.34 22.50 9.50
CA SER A 321 -2.79 22.66 9.68
C SER A 321 -3.49 21.32 9.92
N ASN A 322 -3.05 20.26 9.23
CA ASN A 322 -3.68 18.94 9.34
C ASN A 322 -3.15 18.11 10.52
N ILE A 323 -1.87 18.20 10.84
CA ILE A 323 -1.22 17.35 11.84
C ILE A 323 -1.12 18.09 13.18
N GLY A 324 -0.87 19.39 13.18
CA GLY A 324 -0.54 20.17 14.38
C GLY A 324 0.88 19.92 14.86
N ASP A 325 1.23 20.57 15.97
CA ASP A 325 2.59 20.54 16.53
C ASP A 325 2.84 19.35 17.47
N TYR A 326 2.40 18.17 17.07
CA TYR A 326 2.66 16.94 17.81
C TYR A 326 4.03 16.37 17.44
N THR A 327 4.75 15.92 18.45
CA THR A 327 5.91 15.05 18.28
C THR A 327 5.49 13.59 18.15
N PHE A 328 6.41 12.70 17.75
CA PHE A 328 6.13 11.27 17.71
C PHE A 328 5.74 10.70 19.08
N LEU A 329 6.35 11.21 20.16
CA LEU A 329 5.99 10.82 21.51
C LEU A 329 4.60 11.35 21.89
N ASP A 330 4.32 12.64 21.62
CA ASP A 330 2.99 13.22 21.90
C ASP A 330 1.87 12.44 21.19
N ALA A 331 2.11 12.06 19.93
CA ALA A 331 1.18 11.27 19.13
C ALA A 331 0.95 9.86 19.69
N PHE A 332 2.02 9.19 20.14
CA PHE A 332 1.95 7.87 20.74
C PHE A 332 1.25 7.90 22.10
N ASP A 333 1.56 8.86 22.96
CA ASP A 333 0.92 8.98 24.29
C ASP A 333 -0.57 9.31 24.16
N ARG A 334 -0.94 10.13 23.17
CA ARG A 334 -2.35 10.48 22.90
C ARG A 334 -3.15 9.32 22.34
N THR A 335 -2.62 8.58 21.37
CA THR A 335 -3.42 7.63 20.56
C THR A 335 -3.07 6.16 20.79
N GLY A 336 -1.92 5.89 21.39
CA GLY A 336 -1.33 4.56 21.48
C GLY A 336 -0.90 3.98 20.12
N ARG A 337 -0.96 4.73 19.01
CA ARG A 337 -0.56 4.24 17.69
C ARG A 337 0.94 4.42 17.48
N ILE A 338 1.56 3.39 16.90
CA ILE A 338 2.98 3.40 16.56
C ILE A 338 3.08 3.82 15.11
N ILE A 339 3.26 5.12 14.88
CA ILE A 339 3.51 5.67 13.55
C ILE A 339 5.00 5.60 13.20
N ASN A 340 5.29 5.21 11.97
CA ASN A 340 6.64 5.10 11.44
C ASN A 340 6.73 5.85 10.11
N ILE A 341 7.66 6.80 10.01
CA ILE A 341 7.88 7.59 8.81
C ILE A 341 9.32 7.42 8.37
N THR A 342 9.52 7.05 7.12
CA THR A 342 10.87 6.92 6.55
C THR A 342 11.29 8.21 5.87
N VAL A 343 12.53 8.63 6.11
CA VAL A 343 13.13 9.80 5.45
C VAL A 343 14.45 9.38 4.83
N SER A 344 14.67 9.77 3.57
CA SER A 344 15.91 9.52 2.85
C SER A 344 16.80 10.76 2.85
N GLY A 345 18.11 10.57 2.95
CA GLY A 345 19.08 11.66 2.78
C GLY A 345 19.14 12.15 1.33
N LEU A 346 19.68 13.36 1.14
CA LEU A 346 19.94 13.91 -0.19
C LEU A 346 20.97 13.05 -0.96
N PRO A 347 20.87 12.97 -2.30
CA PRO A 347 21.88 12.32 -3.14
C PRO A 347 23.28 12.89 -2.87
N GLY A 348 24.27 12.02 -2.65
CA GLY A 348 25.65 12.42 -2.33
C GLY A 348 25.93 12.63 -0.83
N ASN A 349 24.92 12.58 0.03
CA ASN A 349 25.11 12.54 1.47
C ASN A 349 25.35 11.10 1.94
N THR A 350 26.28 10.86 2.87
CA THR A 350 26.61 9.52 3.41
C THR A 350 25.54 8.98 4.37
N ARG A 351 24.39 9.65 4.49
CA ARG A 351 23.34 9.31 5.45
C ARG A 351 22.43 8.22 4.91
N TYR A 352 22.37 7.12 5.66
CA TYR A 352 21.41 6.05 5.44
C TYR A 352 19.96 6.52 5.66
N PRO A 353 18.97 5.91 4.98
CA PRO A 353 17.56 6.16 5.26
C PRO A 353 17.24 5.98 6.75
N MET A 354 16.49 6.92 7.32
CA MET A 354 16.10 6.89 8.73
C MET A 354 14.64 6.49 8.87
N LEU A 355 14.35 5.62 9.84
CA LEU A 355 13.00 5.31 10.29
C LEU A 355 12.71 6.11 11.55
N LEU A 356 11.75 7.03 11.48
CA LEU A 356 11.38 7.92 12.58
C LEU A 356 10.11 7.40 13.26
N ASN A 357 10.16 7.21 14.58
CA ASN A 357 9.02 6.85 15.42
C ASN A 357 9.22 7.31 16.87
N TYR A 358 8.27 7.01 17.76
CA TYR A 358 8.31 7.44 19.16
C TYR A 358 9.52 6.90 19.96
N LEU A 359 10.16 5.80 19.53
CA LEU A 359 11.34 5.24 20.19
C LEU A 359 12.65 5.84 19.67
N THR A 360 12.75 5.99 18.35
CA THR A 360 13.97 6.42 17.65
C THR A 360 14.08 7.93 17.53
N SER A 361 12.94 8.64 17.56
CA SER A 361 12.85 10.08 17.31
C SER A 361 11.68 10.71 18.09
N PRO A 362 11.59 10.51 19.42
CA PRO A 362 10.44 10.90 20.24
C PRO A 362 10.07 12.38 20.11
N HIS A 363 11.06 13.27 20.03
CA HIS A 363 10.87 14.72 20.08
C HIS A 363 10.71 15.37 18.71
N VAL A 364 10.81 14.61 17.62
CA VAL A 364 10.67 15.14 16.25
C VAL A 364 9.20 15.44 15.97
N LEU A 365 8.94 16.61 15.39
CA LEU A 365 7.60 17.04 14.96
C LEU A 365 7.15 16.21 13.77
N VAL A 366 5.98 15.58 13.88
CA VAL A 366 5.46 14.65 12.87
C VAL A 366 5.28 15.34 11.53
N TRP A 367 4.75 16.57 11.49
CA TRP A 367 4.58 17.32 10.23
C TRP A 367 5.91 17.55 9.50
N SER A 368 7.01 17.77 10.24
CA SER A 368 8.33 17.99 9.63
C SER A 368 8.91 16.70 9.05
N ALA A 369 8.69 15.57 9.72
CA ALA A 369 9.05 14.25 9.21
C ALA A 369 8.28 13.90 7.94
N VAL A 370 6.97 14.18 7.93
CA VAL A 370 6.13 14.01 6.73
C VAL A 370 6.62 14.90 5.60
N LEU A 371 6.92 16.17 5.87
CA LEU A 371 7.44 17.11 4.88
C LEU A 371 8.73 16.60 4.24
N CYS A 372 9.69 16.14 5.04
CA CYS A 372 10.95 15.57 4.54
C CYS A 372 10.71 14.29 3.73
N SER A 373 9.81 13.41 4.18
CA SER A 373 9.43 12.18 3.49
C SER A 373 8.71 12.43 2.15
N ALA A 374 7.93 13.51 2.07
CA ALA A 374 7.21 13.93 0.85
C ALA A 374 8.07 14.79 -0.10
N SER A 375 9.23 15.26 0.34
CA SER A 375 10.13 16.10 -0.46
C SER A 375 10.91 15.28 -1.47
N VAL A 376 10.32 15.07 -2.66
CA VAL A 376 10.96 14.38 -3.78
C VAL A 376 11.82 15.36 -4.57
N PRO A 377 13.12 15.04 -4.84
CA PRO A 377 14.01 15.88 -5.64
C PRO A 377 13.37 16.29 -6.98
N GLY A 378 13.46 17.57 -7.33
CA GLY A 378 12.87 18.14 -8.56
C GLY A 378 11.38 18.49 -8.46
N ILE A 379 10.65 17.95 -7.47
CA ILE A 379 9.22 18.25 -7.25
C ILE A 379 9.06 19.25 -6.10
N PHE A 380 9.67 18.96 -4.95
CA PHE A 380 9.64 19.80 -3.75
C PHE A 380 11.07 20.08 -3.26
N GLU A 381 11.29 21.25 -2.67
CA GLU A 381 12.56 21.61 -2.04
C GLU A 381 12.82 20.74 -0.81
N SER A 382 14.07 20.34 -0.61
CA SER A 382 14.48 19.62 0.61
C SER A 382 14.29 20.50 1.84
N ARG A 383 13.95 19.87 2.97
CA ARG A 383 13.73 20.55 4.25
C ARG A 383 14.38 19.78 5.38
N GLU A 384 14.65 20.50 6.45
CA GLU A 384 15.22 19.94 7.67
C GLU A 384 14.13 19.40 8.59
N LEU A 385 14.51 18.40 9.39
CA LEU A 385 13.67 17.85 10.44
C LEU A 385 13.62 18.81 11.63
N MET A 386 12.43 19.01 12.19
CA MET A 386 12.23 19.90 13.33
C MET A 386 11.87 19.08 14.57
N ALA A 387 12.37 19.47 15.74
CA ALA A 387 12.04 18.85 17.02
C ALA A 387 11.68 19.89 18.07
N LYS A 388 11.04 19.43 19.14
CA LYS A 388 10.91 20.19 20.37
C LYS A 388 12.13 19.93 21.25
N ASP A 389 12.76 21.00 21.73
CA ASP A 389 13.75 20.89 22.79
C ASP A 389 13.08 20.60 24.15
N ARG A 390 13.90 20.46 25.19
CA ARG A 390 13.43 20.24 26.57
C ARG A 390 12.53 21.35 27.13
N PHE A 391 12.51 22.52 26.50
CA PHE A 391 11.70 23.68 26.87
C PHE A 391 10.47 23.82 25.97
N GLY A 392 10.22 22.86 25.06
CA GLY A 392 9.11 22.88 24.12
C GLY A 392 9.31 23.81 22.91
N LYS A 393 10.49 24.43 22.75
CA LYS A 393 10.80 25.31 21.64
C LYS A 393 11.23 24.50 20.41
N TRP A 394 10.87 24.97 19.23
CA TRP A 394 11.28 24.33 17.99
C TRP A 394 12.76 24.57 17.72
N CYS A 395 13.47 23.49 17.42
CA CYS A 395 14.85 23.52 16.96
C CYS A 395 15.03 22.56 15.77
N PRO A 396 15.94 22.89 14.84
CA PRO A 396 16.46 21.89 13.93
C PRO A 396 17.05 20.75 14.75
N THR A 397 16.62 19.55 14.40
CA THR A 397 17.02 18.30 15.06
C THR A 397 18.51 18.00 14.97
N TRP A 398 19.16 18.50 13.92
CA TRP A 398 20.61 18.48 13.76
C TRP A 398 21.07 19.91 13.49
N PRO A 399 22.03 20.47 14.24
CA PRO A 399 22.65 21.73 13.84
C PRO A 399 23.35 21.51 12.49
N GLU A 400 23.07 22.36 11.51
CA GLU A 400 23.82 22.40 10.26
C GLU A 400 25.32 22.43 10.57
N ALA A 401 26.09 21.57 9.89
CA ALA A 401 27.47 21.89 9.60
C ALA A 401 27.42 23.06 8.61
N SER A 402 27.36 24.28 9.14
CA SER A 402 27.32 25.53 8.40
C SER A 402 28.39 25.54 7.30
N SER A 403 27.97 25.51 6.04
CA SER A 403 28.79 26.06 4.96
C SER A 403 28.87 27.57 5.16
N GLY A 404 29.95 28.00 5.82
CA GLY A 404 30.47 29.38 5.78
C GLY A 404 29.52 30.47 6.28
N GLY A 405 29.38 30.62 7.60
CA GLY A 405 28.72 31.77 8.19
C GLY A 405 28.47 31.59 9.68
N THR A 406 29.40 32.07 10.49
CA THR A 406 29.35 32.01 11.96
C THR A 406 28.04 32.56 12.55
N VAL A 407 27.24 31.69 13.17
CA VAL A 407 26.42 32.05 14.34
C VAL A 407 26.63 30.97 15.42
N PRO A 408 27.38 31.25 16.50
CA PRO A 408 27.63 30.26 17.53
C PRO A 408 26.39 30.10 18.41
N CYS A 409 25.73 28.95 18.34
CA CYS A 409 24.77 28.56 19.36
C CYS A 409 25.55 28.20 20.63
N ARG A 410 25.80 29.20 21.48
CA ARG A 410 26.29 28.99 22.85
C ARG A 410 25.18 28.31 23.65
N THR A 411 25.22 26.98 23.72
CA THR A 411 25.11 26.18 24.95
C THR A 411 25.18 24.71 24.59
N THR A 412 26.26 24.08 25.05
CA THR A 412 26.46 22.65 25.28
C THR A 412 25.20 21.78 25.25
N CYS A 413 25.11 20.87 24.28
CA CYS A 413 24.24 19.70 24.35
C CYS A 413 25.08 18.43 24.11
N PRO A 414 25.45 17.67 25.15
CA PRO A 414 26.19 16.42 25.03
C PRO A 414 25.21 15.25 25.00
N CYS A 415 24.62 14.95 23.84
CA CYS A 415 23.76 13.77 23.69
C CYS A 415 24.00 13.08 22.34
N LEU A 416 24.95 12.14 22.33
CA LEU A 416 24.98 10.85 21.62
C LEU A 416 26.44 10.46 21.38
N GLY A 417 26.91 9.51 22.20
CA GLY A 417 28.26 8.98 22.13
C GLY A 417 28.49 8.18 20.84
N CYS A 418 29.54 8.56 20.14
CA CYS A 418 30.41 7.66 19.39
C CYS A 418 31.81 8.29 19.38
N ARG A 419 32.55 8.12 20.49
CA ARG A 419 34.02 8.18 20.43
C ARG A 419 34.48 6.83 19.90
N SER A 420 34.70 6.72 18.60
CA SER A 420 35.63 5.71 18.09
C SER A 420 37.04 6.29 18.20
N SER A 421 37.72 5.89 19.26
CA SER A 421 39.18 5.93 19.33
C SER A 421 39.77 5.02 18.26
N SER A 422 40.61 5.57 17.40
CA SER A 422 41.70 4.82 16.78
C SER A 422 42.87 5.79 16.54
N THR A 423 43.97 5.45 17.21
CA THR A 423 45.36 5.85 16.97
C THR A 423 45.73 6.00 15.50
#